data_AF-A0A1H7KV64-F1
#
_entry.id   AF-A0A1H7KV64-F1
#
_cell.length_a   1.000
_cell.length_b   1.000
_cell.length_c   1.000
_cell.angle_alpha   90.00
_cell.angle_beta   90.00
_cell.angle_gamma   90.00
#
_symmetry.space_group_name_H-M   'P 1'
#
loop_
_entity.id
_entity.type
_entity.pdbx_description
1 polymer ?
#
loop_
_entity_poly.entity_id
_entity_poly.type
_entity_poly.pdbx_seq_one_letter_code
_entity_poly.pdbx_strand_id
1 'polypeptide(L)'
;MDALRLIRTTRHALAEARSAADVTAEAWQACRVTEAVALTAALALTERALEGGTGCGPVEVARALAEAAAHAAECVGRPPDEPVTGDRAARLSALADPVATVRELRVLLREACQSLLVVALGADEQSLYWCCVDGVDAAFEARELATELMRALGAEPAQLAGSEEPRDLREPPQVPEGVEPARVRVGIRVEPPPG
;
A
#
# COMPACT_ATOMS: atom_id res chain seq x y z
N MET A 1 -7.54 -20.35 -7.45
CA MET A 1 -6.39 -19.99 -6.58
C MET A 1 -6.92 -19.24 -5.37
N ASP A 2 -6.33 -19.46 -4.19
CA ASP A 2 -6.63 -18.67 -2.99
C ASP A 2 -6.16 -17.22 -3.11
N ALA A 3 -6.92 -16.28 -2.55
CA ALA A 3 -6.68 -14.84 -2.63
C ALA A 3 -5.30 -14.42 -2.12
N LEU A 4 -4.84 -14.93 -0.97
CA LEU A 4 -3.52 -14.56 -0.42
C LEU A 4 -2.39 -15.02 -1.34
N ARG A 5 -2.52 -16.21 -1.92
CA ARG A 5 -1.53 -16.71 -2.89
C ARG A 5 -1.50 -15.86 -4.15
N LEU A 6 -2.68 -15.43 -4.62
CA LEU A 6 -2.78 -14.57 -5.79
C LEU A 6 -2.14 -13.21 -5.54
N ILE A 7 -2.43 -12.57 -4.40
CA ILE A 7 -1.83 -11.30 -3.99
C ILE A 7 -0.30 -11.41 -3.91
N ARG A 8 0.24 -12.44 -3.24
CA ARG A 8 1.69 -12.67 -3.16
C ARG A 8 2.33 -12.84 -4.54
N THR A 9 1.65 -13.54 -5.44
CA THR A 9 2.13 -13.73 -6.82
C THR A 9 2.19 -12.39 -7.55
N THR A 10 1.16 -11.55 -7.41
CA THR A 10 1.12 -10.21 -8.02
C THR A 10 2.17 -9.28 -7.42
N ARG A 11 2.35 -9.28 -6.09
CA ARG A 11 3.42 -8.50 -5.41
C ARG A 11 4.80 -8.90 -5.90
N HIS A 12 5.05 -10.22 -6.03
CA HIS A 12 6.32 -10.71 -6.56
C HIS A 12 6.55 -10.27 -8.01
N ALA A 13 5.54 -10.37 -8.86
CA ALA A 13 5.65 -9.93 -10.26
C ALA A 13 5.91 -8.41 -10.36
N LEU A 14 5.23 -7.60 -9.55
CA LEU A 14 5.48 -6.16 -9.46
C LEU A 14 6.91 -5.84 -9.00
N ALA A 15 7.45 -6.59 -8.03
CA ALA A 15 8.84 -6.44 -7.59
C ALA A 15 9.87 -6.91 -8.63
N GLU A 16 9.50 -7.85 -9.51
CA GLU A 16 10.33 -8.34 -10.60
C GLU A 16 10.25 -7.46 -11.86
N ALA A 17 9.32 -6.51 -11.94
CA ALA A 17 9.21 -5.58 -13.07
C ALA A 17 10.51 -4.76 -13.24
N ARG A 18 10.99 -4.61 -14.48
CA ARG A 18 12.27 -3.93 -14.79
C ARG A 18 12.14 -2.75 -15.73
N SER A 19 11.00 -2.61 -16.40
CA SER A 19 10.71 -1.49 -17.30
C SER A 19 9.44 -0.74 -16.85
N ALA A 20 9.27 0.48 -17.35
CA ALA A 20 8.04 1.26 -17.12
C ALA A 20 6.79 0.49 -17.60
N ALA A 21 6.88 -0.20 -18.74
CA ALA A 21 5.80 -1.02 -19.28
C ALA A 21 5.48 -2.22 -18.38
N ASP A 22 6.49 -2.89 -17.84
CA ASP A 22 6.27 -3.99 -16.89
C ASP A 22 5.60 -3.47 -15.62
N VAL A 23 6.05 -2.33 -15.09
CA VAL A 23 5.49 -1.75 -13.87
C VAL A 23 4.03 -1.33 -14.07
N THR A 24 3.68 -0.67 -15.17
CA THR A 24 2.29 -0.29 -15.44
C THR A 24 1.40 -1.52 -15.66
N ALA A 25 1.90 -2.55 -16.34
CA ALA A 25 1.18 -3.83 -16.47
C ALA A 25 0.95 -4.51 -15.13
N GLU A 26 1.96 -4.58 -14.26
CA GLU A 26 1.82 -5.21 -12.94
C GLU A 26 0.98 -4.37 -11.97
N ALA A 27 1.03 -3.05 -12.06
CA ALA A 27 0.13 -2.16 -11.31
C ALA A 27 -1.32 -2.31 -11.77
N TRP A 28 -1.57 -2.45 -13.08
CA TRP A 28 -2.89 -2.76 -13.62
C TRP A 28 -3.39 -4.10 -13.07
N GLN A 29 -2.57 -5.16 -13.11
CA GLN A 29 -2.91 -6.47 -12.53
C GLN A 29 -3.19 -6.37 -11.02
N ALA A 30 -2.44 -5.56 -10.27
CA ALA A 30 -2.68 -5.32 -8.85
C ALA A 30 -4.06 -4.72 -8.58
N CYS A 31 -4.49 -3.75 -9.39
CA CYS A 31 -5.81 -3.15 -9.31
C CYS A 31 -6.91 -4.18 -9.63
N ARG A 32 -6.74 -4.98 -10.70
CA ARG A 32 -7.68 -6.05 -11.09
C ARG A 32 -7.82 -7.15 -10.03
N VAL A 33 -6.71 -7.57 -9.43
CA VAL A 33 -6.74 -8.52 -8.30
C VAL A 33 -7.46 -7.93 -7.10
N THR A 34 -7.24 -6.65 -6.80
CA THR A 34 -7.94 -5.95 -5.70
C THR A 34 -9.45 -5.91 -5.95
N GLU A 35 -9.88 -5.53 -7.15
CA GLU A 35 -11.28 -5.50 -7.56
C GLU A 35 -11.94 -6.88 -7.38
N ALA A 36 -11.35 -7.95 -7.94
CA ALA A 36 -11.94 -9.29 -7.86
C ALA A 36 -12.02 -9.82 -6.43
N VAL A 37 -11.00 -9.55 -5.61
CA VAL A 37 -11.01 -9.92 -4.18
C VAL A 37 -12.08 -9.12 -3.43
N ALA A 38 -12.21 -7.83 -3.69
CA ALA A 38 -13.21 -6.97 -3.06
C ALA A 38 -14.65 -7.38 -3.43
N LEU A 39 -14.91 -7.70 -4.70
CA LEU A 39 -16.19 -8.25 -5.16
C LEU A 39 -16.51 -9.59 -4.48
N THR A 40 -15.51 -10.48 -4.39
CA THR A 40 -15.66 -11.78 -3.70
C THR A 40 -15.95 -11.58 -2.20
N ALA A 41 -15.28 -10.62 -1.56
CA ALA A 41 -15.54 -10.26 -0.16
C ALA A 41 -16.95 -9.68 0.02
N ALA A 42 -17.40 -8.79 -0.86
CA ALA A 42 -18.74 -8.21 -0.82
C ALA A 42 -19.83 -9.29 -0.91
N LEU A 43 -19.66 -10.29 -1.79
CA LEU A 43 -20.56 -11.44 -1.90
C LEU A 43 -20.58 -12.26 -0.61
N ALA A 44 -19.42 -12.66 -0.11
CA ALA A 44 -19.31 -13.46 1.13
C ALA A 44 -19.88 -12.72 2.35
N LEU A 45 -19.71 -11.40 2.44
CA LEU A 45 -20.28 -10.58 3.51
C LEU A 45 -21.79 -10.42 3.38
N THR A 46 -22.31 -10.33 2.15
CA THR A 46 -23.76 -10.28 1.90
C THR A 46 -24.45 -11.56 2.35
N GLU A 47 -23.88 -12.73 2.02
CA GLU A 47 -24.39 -14.03 2.45
C GLU A 47 -24.48 -14.12 3.98
N ARG A 48 -23.41 -13.70 4.69
CA ARG A 48 -23.39 -13.67 6.15
C ARG A 48 -24.40 -12.70 6.76
N ALA A 49 -24.59 -11.53 6.15
CA ALA A 49 -25.57 -10.55 6.62
C ALA A 49 -27.01 -11.08 6.51
N LEU A 50 -27.33 -11.81 5.44
CA LEU A 50 -28.62 -12.47 5.24
C LEU A 50 -28.87 -13.59 6.29
N GLU A 51 -27.83 -14.30 6.69
CA GLU A 51 -27.91 -15.38 7.70
C GLU A 51 -27.95 -14.87 9.14
N GLY A 52 -27.21 -13.78 9.44
CA GLY A 52 -26.94 -13.31 10.80
C GLY A 52 -27.58 -11.97 11.20
N GLY A 53 -28.33 -11.32 10.30
CA GLY A 53 -29.02 -10.05 10.57
C GLY A 53 -28.08 -8.86 10.86
N THR A 54 -26.79 -8.98 10.56
CA THR A 54 -25.78 -7.94 10.80
C THR A 54 -25.87 -6.87 9.70
N GLY A 55 -25.66 -5.60 10.06
CA GLY A 55 -25.84 -4.46 9.14
C GLY A 55 -24.91 -4.48 7.90
N CYS A 56 -25.31 -3.76 6.85
CA CYS A 56 -24.65 -3.75 5.54
C CYS A 56 -23.29 -3.03 5.47
N GLY A 57 -22.79 -2.44 6.57
CA GLY A 57 -21.60 -1.57 6.56
C GLY A 57 -20.37 -2.18 5.85
N PRO A 58 -19.89 -3.37 6.24
CA PRO A 58 -18.76 -4.02 5.58
C PRO A 58 -19.01 -4.36 4.10
N VAL A 59 -20.27 -4.62 3.71
CA VAL A 59 -20.63 -4.93 2.32
C VAL A 59 -20.49 -3.70 1.44
N GLU A 60 -20.98 -2.54 1.92
CA GLU A 60 -20.91 -1.28 1.20
C GLU A 60 -19.46 -0.83 1.00
N VAL A 61 -18.63 -0.95 2.04
CA VAL A 61 -17.19 -0.62 1.94
C VAL A 61 -16.47 -1.57 0.98
N ALA A 62 -16.80 -2.87 0.98
CA ALA A 62 -16.21 -3.82 0.04
C ALA A 62 -16.60 -3.54 -1.42
N ARG A 63 -17.83 -3.07 -1.68
CA ARG A 63 -18.25 -2.64 -3.03
C ARG A 63 -17.56 -1.36 -3.47
N ALA A 64 -17.48 -0.36 -2.59
CA ALA A 64 -16.74 0.87 -2.86
C ALA A 64 -15.26 0.57 -3.17
N LEU A 65 -14.64 -0.34 -2.42
CA LEU A 65 -13.28 -0.80 -2.71
C LEU A 65 -13.15 -1.44 -4.10
N ALA A 66 -14.13 -2.27 -4.50
CA ALA A 66 -14.13 -2.86 -5.83
C ALA A 66 -14.23 -1.81 -6.94
N GLU A 67 -15.12 -0.83 -6.77
CA GLU A 67 -15.30 0.28 -7.72
C GLU A 67 -14.04 1.15 -7.82
N ALA A 68 -13.44 1.52 -6.70
CA ALA A 68 -12.19 2.28 -6.67
C ALA A 68 -11.03 1.51 -7.32
N ALA A 69 -10.94 0.20 -7.08
CA ALA A 69 -9.91 -0.64 -7.69
C ALA A 69 -10.13 -0.80 -9.21
N ALA A 70 -11.38 -0.89 -9.68
CA ALA A 70 -11.70 -0.90 -11.10
C ALA A 70 -11.30 0.43 -11.75
N HIS A 71 -11.64 1.56 -11.11
CA HIS A 71 -11.24 2.88 -11.58
C HIS A 71 -9.71 3.04 -11.64
N ALA A 72 -8.98 2.58 -10.62
CA ALA A 72 -7.52 2.58 -10.63
C ALA A 72 -6.95 1.77 -11.80
N ALA A 73 -7.55 0.61 -12.14
CA ALA A 73 -7.15 -0.17 -13.30
C ALA A 73 -7.42 0.59 -14.63
N GLU A 74 -8.50 1.36 -14.71
CA GLU A 74 -8.80 2.21 -15.87
C GLU A 74 -7.79 3.35 -16.02
N CYS A 75 -7.43 4.03 -14.92
CA CYS A 75 -6.45 5.12 -14.91
C CYS A 75 -5.04 4.66 -15.34
N VAL A 76 -4.59 3.51 -14.82
CA VAL A 76 -3.30 2.92 -15.23
C VAL A 76 -3.34 2.49 -16.70
N GLY A 77 -4.51 2.09 -17.18
CA GLY A 77 -4.73 1.64 -18.53
C GLY A 77 -4.32 0.17 -18.72
N ARG A 78 -5.15 -0.57 -19.43
CA ARG A 78 -4.85 -1.97 -19.78
C ARG A 78 -3.65 -2.02 -20.74
N PRO A 79 -2.65 -2.88 -20.51
CA PRO A 79 -1.56 -3.06 -21.46
C PRO A 79 -2.07 -3.58 -22.81
N PRO A 80 -1.57 -3.05 -23.94
CA PRO A 80 -2.10 -3.36 -25.27
C PRO A 80 -1.92 -4.83 -25.68
N ASP A 81 -0.87 -5.48 -25.19
CA ASP A 81 -0.49 -6.86 -25.54
C ASP A 81 -0.98 -7.91 -24.53
N GLU A 82 -1.68 -7.51 -23.47
CA GLU A 82 -2.19 -8.46 -22.48
C GLU A 82 -3.42 -9.19 -23.05
N PRO A 83 -3.36 -10.52 -23.29
CA PRO A 83 -4.51 -11.26 -23.77
C PRO A 83 -5.65 -11.16 -22.74
N VAL A 84 -6.92 -11.24 -23.18
CA VAL A 84 -8.08 -11.22 -22.26
C VAL A 84 -7.99 -12.32 -21.18
N THR A 85 -7.21 -13.37 -21.44
CA THR A 85 -6.91 -14.48 -20.53
C THR A 85 -5.70 -14.24 -19.58
N GLY A 86 -4.98 -13.12 -19.71
CA GLY A 86 -3.83 -12.73 -18.89
C GLY A 86 -4.19 -12.09 -17.55
N ASP A 87 -5.48 -11.79 -17.32
CA ASP A 87 -5.96 -11.22 -16.06
C ASP A 87 -5.77 -12.25 -14.91
N ARG A 88 -4.80 -11.98 -14.03
CA ARG A 88 -4.50 -12.82 -12.87
C ARG A 88 -5.72 -12.93 -11.94
N ALA A 89 -6.58 -11.92 -11.93
CA ALA A 89 -7.79 -11.89 -11.14
C ALA A 89 -8.75 -13.05 -11.51
N ALA A 90 -8.78 -13.47 -12.78
CA ALA A 90 -9.60 -14.60 -13.23
C ALA A 90 -9.19 -15.95 -12.60
N ARG A 91 -8.01 -16.03 -11.98
CA ARG A 91 -7.52 -17.22 -11.27
C ARG A 91 -8.05 -17.29 -9.84
N LEU A 92 -8.66 -16.24 -9.31
CA LEU A 92 -9.26 -16.22 -7.98
C LEU A 92 -10.39 -17.26 -7.93
N SER A 93 -10.37 -18.11 -6.91
CA SER A 93 -11.42 -19.12 -6.71
C SER A 93 -11.87 -19.28 -5.27
N ALA A 94 -11.20 -18.62 -4.32
CA ALA A 94 -11.50 -18.73 -2.91
C ALA A 94 -10.96 -17.52 -2.14
N LEU A 95 -11.68 -17.15 -1.09
CA LEU A 95 -11.31 -16.15 -0.09
C LEU A 95 -11.42 -16.78 1.30
N ALA A 96 -10.33 -17.39 1.77
CA ALA A 96 -10.36 -18.16 3.03
C ALA A 96 -10.32 -17.28 4.30
N ASP A 97 -9.48 -16.24 4.31
CA ASP A 97 -9.31 -15.31 5.43
C ASP A 97 -9.49 -13.87 4.93
N PRO A 98 -10.69 -13.28 5.05
CA PRO A 98 -10.96 -11.92 4.59
C PRO A 98 -10.06 -10.87 5.25
N VAL A 99 -9.82 -10.97 6.57
CA VAL A 99 -9.04 -9.96 7.30
C VAL A 99 -7.58 -9.97 6.87
N ALA A 100 -6.96 -11.16 6.81
CA ALA A 100 -5.58 -11.28 6.32
C ALA A 100 -5.46 -10.86 4.85
N THR A 101 -6.47 -11.19 4.04
CA THR A 101 -6.49 -10.83 2.61
C THR A 101 -6.55 -9.32 2.42
N VAL A 102 -7.46 -8.61 3.10
CA VAL A 102 -7.56 -7.15 2.99
C VAL A 102 -6.29 -6.47 3.52
N ARG A 103 -5.65 -7.03 4.56
CA ARG A 103 -4.34 -6.55 5.02
C ARG A 103 -3.28 -6.64 3.92
N GLU A 104 -3.19 -7.77 3.23
CA GLU A 104 -2.23 -7.93 2.12
C GLU A 104 -2.59 -7.07 0.89
N LEU A 105 -3.88 -6.82 0.62
CA LEU A 105 -4.30 -5.88 -0.41
C LEU A 105 -3.77 -4.46 -0.14
N ARG A 106 -3.85 -3.99 1.11
CA ARG A 106 -3.30 -2.67 1.48
C ARG A 106 -1.80 -2.56 1.18
N VAL A 107 -1.06 -3.63 1.42
CA VAL A 107 0.38 -3.69 1.12
C VAL A 107 0.60 -3.67 -0.40
N LEU A 108 -0.12 -4.50 -1.15
CA LEU A 108 -0.05 -4.54 -2.61
C LEU A 108 -0.36 -3.18 -3.24
N LEU A 109 -1.44 -2.52 -2.82
CA LEU A 109 -1.84 -1.20 -3.33
C LEU A 109 -0.78 -0.15 -3.01
N ARG A 110 -0.19 -0.17 -1.80
CA ARG A 110 0.93 0.71 -1.46
C ARG A 110 2.14 0.47 -2.38
N GLU A 111 2.51 -0.78 -2.64
CA GLU A 111 3.61 -1.13 -3.53
C GLU A 111 3.34 -0.68 -4.97
N ALA A 112 2.09 -0.83 -5.44
CA ALA A 112 1.66 -0.34 -6.75
C ALA A 112 1.79 1.19 -6.85
N CYS A 113 1.26 1.95 -5.86
CA CYS A 113 1.40 3.41 -5.82
C CYS A 113 2.88 3.84 -5.85
N GLN A 114 3.73 3.18 -5.05
CA GLN A 114 5.16 3.50 -5.00
C GLN A 114 5.85 3.24 -6.34
N SER A 115 5.49 2.13 -7.00
CA SER A 115 6.08 1.77 -8.29
C SER A 115 5.63 2.71 -9.40
N LEU A 116 4.34 3.05 -9.45
CA LEU A 116 3.79 4.03 -10.40
C LEU A 116 4.40 5.42 -10.21
N LEU A 117 4.63 5.84 -8.97
CA LEU A 117 5.30 7.12 -8.69
C LEU A 117 6.74 7.14 -9.26
N VAL A 118 7.48 6.04 -9.13
CA VAL A 118 8.83 5.93 -9.72
C VAL A 118 8.77 6.02 -11.24
N VAL A 119 7.80 5.37 -11.89
CA VAL A 119 7.59 5.48 -13.34
C VAL A 119 7.24 6.91 -13.75
N ALA A 120 6.31 7.56 -13.03
CA ALA A 120 5.92 8.94 -13.31
C ALA A 120 7.11 9.91 -13.28
N LEU A 121 7.99 9.77 -12.27
CA LEU A 121 9.18 10.61 -12.14
C LEU A 121 10.21 10.41 -13.26
N GLY A 122 10.19 9.25 -13.92
CA GLY A 122 11.06 8.91 -15.05
C GLY A 122 10.36 8.95 -16.41
N ALA A 123 9.12 9.43 -16.48
CA ALA A 123 8.33 9.41 -17.71
C ALA A 123 8.81 10.47 -18.70
N ASP A 124 9.27 10.03 -19.88
CA ASP A 124 9.63 10.92 -20.99
C ASP A 124 8.39 11.44 -21.75
N GLU A 125 7.26 10.75 -21.61
CA GLU A 125 5.99 11.07 -22.27
C GLU A 125 4.96 11.62 -21.26
N GLN A 126 4.30 12.72 -21.63
CA GLN A 126 3.27 13.33 -20.79
C GLN A 126 2.06 12.40 -20.54
N SER A 127 1.69 11.58 -21.53
CA SER A 127 0.63 10.58 -21.40
C SER A 127 0.95 9.57 -20.30
N LEU A 128 2.17 9.01 -20.30
CA LEU A 128 2.61 8.07 -19.28
C LEU A 128 2.68 8.72 -17.88
N TYR A 129 3.19 9.94 -17.80
CA TYR A 129 3.22 10.72 -16.56
C TYR A 129 1.81 10.86 -15.97
N TRP A 130 0.84 11.37 -16.75
CA TRP A 130 -0.53 11.60 -16.26
C TRP A 130 -1.25 10.30 -15.92
N CYS A 131 -1.13 9.25 -16.75
CA CYS A 131 -1.69 7.94 -16.43
C CYS A 131 -1.16 7.39 -15.11
N CYS A 132 0.15 7.56 -14.82
CA CYS A 132 0.71 7.12 -13.55
C CYS A 132 0.23 7.98 -12.36
N VAL A 133 0.11 9.30 -12.53
CA VAL A 133 -0.41 10.19 -11.48
C VAL A 133 -1.86 9.84 -11.14
N ASP A 134 -2.73 9.74 -12.15
CA ASP A 134 -4.14 9.38 -11.94
C ASP A 134 -4.27 7.97 -11.33
N GLY A 135 -3.43 7.03 -11.79
CA GLY A 135 -3.34 5.68 -11.23
C GLY A 135 -2.90 5.65 -9.77
N VAL A 136 -1.96 6.51 -9.36
CA VAL A 136 -1.52 6.64 -7.96
C VAL A 136 -2.66 7.15 -7.09
N ASP A 137 -3.36 8.20 -7.51
CA ASP A 137 -4.45 8.81 -6.75
C ASP A 137 -5.61 7.82 -6.56
N ALA A 138 -6.03 7.14 -7.63
CA ALA A 138 -7.08 6.12 -7.56
C ALA A 138 -6.67 4.89 -6.74
N ALA A 139 -5.44 4.40 -6.89
CA ALA A 139 -4.95 3.26 -6.09
C ALA A 139 -4.77 3.63 -4.60
N PHE A 140 -4.45 4.88 -4.29
CA PHE A 140 -4.43 5.39 -2.93
C PHE A 140 -5.82 5.39 -2.31
N GLU A 141 -6.84 5.87 -3.03
CA GLU A 141 -8.24 5.82 -2.59
C GLU A 141 -8.68 4.38 -2.30
N ALA A 142 -8.41 3.45 -3.21
CA ALA A 142 -8.67 2.02 -3.00
C ALA A 142 -7.97 1.50 -1.73
N ARG A 143 -6.75 1.95 -1.44
CA ARG A 143 -6.02 1.53 -0.22
C ARG A 143 -6.67 2.06 1.05
N GLU A 144 -7.20 3.28 1.02
CA GLU A 144 -7.93 3.86 2.16
C GLU A 144 -9.25 3.12 2.40
N LEU A 145 -9.98 2.76 1.34
CA LEU A 145 -11.18 1.90 1.42
C LEU A 145 -10.85 0.49 1.93
N ALA A 146 -9.72 -0.09 1.54
CA ALA A 146 -9.26 -1.36 2.12
C ALA A 146 -8.93 -1.23 3.63
N THR A 147 -8.46 -0.06 4.06
CA THR A 147 -8.24 0.23 5.47
C THR A 147 -9.56 0.38 6.22
N GLU A 148 -10.55 1.04 5.63
CA GLU A 148 -11.91 1.11 6.16
C GLU A 148 -12.56 -0.27 6.26
N LEU A 149 -12.41 -1.10 5.23
CA LEU A 149 -12.94 -2.47 5.22
C LEU A 149 -12.34 -3.30 6.34
N MET A 150 -11.03 -3.21 6.59
CA MET A 150 -10.42 -3.87 7.75
C MET A 150 -11.06 -3.45 9.07
N ARG A 151 -11.28 -2.14 9.27
CA ARG A 151 -11.93 -1.62 10.49
C ARG A 151 -13.36 -2.14 10.60
N ALA A 152 -14.11 -2.14 9.50
CA ALA A 152 -15.48 -2.66 9.44
C ALA A 152 -15.56 -4.16 9.74
N LEU A 153 -14.51 -4.93 9.40
CA LEU A 153 -14.36 -6.34 9.76
C LEU A 153 -13.93 -6.56 11.22
N GLY A 154 -13.78 -5.50 12.03
CA GLY A 154 -13.37 -5.58 13.42
C GLY A 154 -11.87 -5.83 13.62
N ALA A 155 -11.06 -5.61 12.58
CA ALA A 155 -9.61 -5.71 12.66
C ALA A 155 -8.99 -4.32 12.72
N GLU A 156 -8.30 -4.01 13.83
CA GLU A 156 -7.51 -2.78 13.91
C GLU A 156 -6.42 -2.80 12.81
N PRO A 157 -6.30 -1.72 12.00
CA PRO A 157 -5.18 -1.59 11.09
C PRO A 157 -3.92 -1.61 11.95
N ALA A 158 -2.99 -2.55 11.68
CA ALA A 158 -1.70 -2.56 12.34
C ALA A 158 -1.10 -1.16 12.18
N GLN A 159 -1.13 -0.38 13.26
CA GLN A 159 -0.46 0.90 13.34
C GLN A 159 0.97 0.55 12.95
N LEU A 160 1.48 1.18 11.89
CA LEU A 160 2.92 1.20 11.66
C LEU A 160 3.49 1.65 12.98
N ALA A 161 4.08 0.72 13.73
CA ALA A 161 4.76 1.01 14.97
C ALA A 161 5.87 1.96 14.53
N GLY A 162 5.59 3.25 14.70
CA GLY A 162 6.60 4.28 14.64
C GLY A 162 7.68 3.79 15.59
N SER A 163 8.89 3.65 15.03
CA SER A 163 10.17 3.81 15.71
C SER A 163 10.08 3.68 17.23
N GLU A 164 10.64 2.60 17.76
CA GLU A 164 11.05 2.50 19.16
C GLU A 164 11.45 3.88 19.69
N GLU A 165 10.56 4.52 20.46
CA GLU A 165 10.96 5.64 21.28
C GLU A 165 12.01 5.09 22.25
N PRO A 166 13.21 5.70 22.36
CA PRO A 166 14.15 5.30 23.37
C PRO A 166 13.49 5.53 24.74
N ARG A 167 13.17 4.43 25.42
CA ARG A 167 12.96 4.41 26.87
C ARG A 167 14.25 4.89 27.54
N ASP A 168 14.33 6.19 27.82
CA ASP A 168 14.94 6.74 29.04
C ASP A 168 15.02 8.28 28.93
N LEU A 169 13.90 8.96 29.26
CA LEU A 169 14.00 10.22 29.99
C LEU A 169 14.00 9.87 31.49
N ARG A 170 15.06 9.18 31.90
CA ARG A 170 15.42 9.02 33.31
C ARG A 170 15.75 10.41 33.84
N GLU A 171 15.07 10.82 34.90
CA GLU A 171 15.33 12.06 35.64
C GLU A 171 16.85 12.28 35.80
N PRO A 172 17.34 13.52 35.59
CA PRO A 172 18.75 13.80 35.76
C PRO A 172 19.13 13.55 37.24
N PRO A 173 20.26 12.90 37.53
CA PRO A 173 20.72 12.77 38.91
C PRO A 173 21.08 14.16 39.45
N GLN A 174 20.62 14.45 40.67
CA GLN A 174 20.98 15.67 41.36
C GLN A 174 22.50 15.71 41.59
N VAL A 175 23.17 16.69 40.99
CA VAL A 175 24.60 16.93 41.17
C VAL A 175 24.78 17.71 42.47
N PRO A 176 25.58 17.22 43.45
CA PRO A 176 25.93 18.03 44.60
C PRO A 176 26.88 19.16 44.17
N GLU A 177 26.55 20.38 44.59
CA GLU A 177 27.36 21.59 44.41
C GLU A 177 28.78 21.39 44.93
N GLY A 178 29.76 21.76 44.09
CA GLY A 178 31.13 21.96 44.55
C GLY A 178 32.21 21.17 43.83
N VAL A 179 32.31 21.28 42.50
CA VAL A 179 33.59 21.11 41.80
C VAL A 179 33.64 22.09 40.62
N GLU A 180 34.61 23.00 40.64
CA GLU A 180 34.87 23.95 39.54
C GLU A 180 35.06 23.22 38.19
N PRO A 181 34.43 23.67 37.10
CA PRO A 181 34.72 23.11 35.79
C PRO A 181 36.05 23.68 35.26
N ALA A 182 37.04 22.79 35.09
CA ALA A 182 38.25 23.07 34.35
C ALA A 182 37.89 23.54 32.92
N ARG A 183 38.33 24.75 32.57
CA ARG A 183 38.17 25.33 31.23
C ARG A 183 38.94 24.49 30.20
N VAL A 184 38.24 23.62 29.47
CA VAL A 184 38.78 23.02 28.25
C VAL A 184 38.65 24.05 27.13
N ARG A 185 39.76 24.73 26.81
CA ARG A 185 39.90 25.52 25.58
C ARG A 185 40.01 24.56 24.39
N VAL A 186 38.93 24.38 23.64
CA VAL A 186 39.00 23.76 22.32
C VAL A 186 39.37 24.85 21.32
N GLY A 187 40.66 24.93 21.00
CA GLY A 187 41.14 25.75 19.89
C GLY A 187 40.85 25.05 18.56
N ILE A 188 39.95 25.60 17.75
CA ILE A 188 39.77 25.17 16.36
C ILE A 188 40.64 26.09 15.50
N ARG A 189 41.72 25.53 14.93
CA ARG A 189 42.53 26.18 13.90
C ARG A 189 41.93 25.83 12.55
N VAL A 190 41.39 26.83 11.86
CA VAL A 190 40.96 26.71 10.46
C VAL A 190 42.07 27.29 9.60
N GLU A 191 42.70 26.47 8.76
CA GLU A 191 43.61 26.97 7.72
C GLU A 191 42.80 27.39 6.48
N PRO A 192 43.07 28.57 5.90
CA PRO A 192 42.45 28.97 4.63
C PRO A 192 43.09 28.24 3.43
N PRO A 193 42.31 27.96 2.37
CA PRO A 193 42.77 27.21 1.21
C PRO A 193 43.82 27.96 0.37
N PRO A 194 44.75 27.25 -0.30
CA PRO A 194 45.73 27.88 -1.20
C PRO A 194 45.02 28.43 -2.45
N GLY A 195 45.37 29.67 -2.80
CA GLY A 195 44.87 30.38 -3.99
C GLY A 195 45.52 29.97 -5.30
#